data_AF-X0TKT7-F1
#
_entry.id   AF-X0TKT7-F1
#
_cell.length_a   1.000
_cell.length_b   1.000
_cell.length_c   1.000
_cell.angle_alpha   90.00
_cell.angle_beta   90.00
_cell.angle_gamma   90.00
#
_symmetry.space_group_name_H-M   'P 1'
#
loop_
_entity.id
_entity.type
_entity.pdbx_description
1 polymer ?
#
loop_
_entity_poly.entity_id
_entity_poly.type
_entity_poly.pdbx_seq_one_letter_code
_entity_poly.pdbx_strand_id
1 'polypeptide(L)'
;MSEVAWTPKQYELFALMANPENRHIMAYGGARSGKTFALVYAIVDRAHKHPGSRHLIARLRFNHAKASIWLDTLPKVLQSYQLKHTTNETDHYIKFTNGSEIWVDGLDDKDRVDKILGREYCTIFFNEISQMPYDTVTTVRTRLSQKVGDCIPKGYYDLNPLG
;
A
#
# COMPACT_ATOMS: atom_id res chain seq x y z
N MET A 1 11.04 -2.52 -20.12
CA MET A 1 10.79 -1.86 -18.83
C MET A 1 11.20 -0.41 -19.00
N SER A 2 10.32 0.57 -18.79
CA SER A 2 10.78 1.95 -18.63
C SER A 2 11.52 2.02 -17.30
N GLU A 3 12.80 2.35 -17.33
CA GLU A 3 13.62 2.40 -16.12
C GLU A 3 13.14 3.55 -15.24
N VAL A 4 12.56 3.23 -14.07
CA VAL A 4 12.19 4.24 -13.08
C VAL A 4 13.46 4.73 -12.41
N ALA A 5 13.81 6.00 -12.60
CA ALA A 5 14.94 6.61 -11.92
C ALA A 5 14.57 6.95 -10.46
N TRP A 6 15.27 6.34 -9.50
CA TRP A 6 15.07 6.57 -8.08
C TRP A 6 16.09 7.57 -7.50
N THR A 7 15.62 8.41 -6.59
CA THR A 7 16.48 9.32 -5.82
C THR A 7 17.23 8.57 -4.71
N PRO A 8 18.35 9.11 -4.19
CA PRO A 8 19.05 8.53 -3.04
C PRO A 8 18.14 8.27 -1.84
N LYS A 9 17.21 9.18 -1.53
CA LYS A 9 16.25 9.02 -0.42
C LYS A 9 15.24 7.90 -0.65
N GLN A 10 14.87 7.62 -1.90
CA GLN A 10 14.01 6.47 -2.20
C GLN A 10 14.77 5.15 -2.08
N TYR A 11 16.06 5.12 -2.43
CA TYR A 11 16.90 3.95 -2.13
C TYR A 11 17.05 3.70 -0.63
N GLU A 12 17.24 4.75 0.19
CA GLU A 12 17.22 4.61 1.65
C GLU A 12 15.88 4.03 2.13
N LEU A 13 14.76 4.52 1.60
CA LEU A 13 13.43 4.00 1.93
C LEU A 13 13.30 2.50 1.58
N PHE A 14 13.79 2.07 0.41
CA PHE A 14 13.78 0.67 0.02
C PHE A 14 14.67 -0.20 0.91
N ALA A 15 15.84 0.30 1.32
CA ALA A 15 16.70 -0.41 2.27
C ALA A 15 16.00 -0.63 3.62
N LEU A 16 15.29 0.39 4.12
CA LEU A 16 14.48 0.27 5.34
C LEU A 16 13.36 -0.76 5.17
N MET A 17 12.72 -0.82 4.00
CA MET A 17 11.67 -1.81 3.70
C MET A 17 12.21 -3.23 3.58
N ALA A 18 13.39 -3.41 3.01
CA ALA A 18 14.02 -4.70 2.80
C ALA A 18 14.51 -5.34 4.11
N ASN A 19 14.86 -4.53 5.11
CA ASN A 19 15.29 -5.04 6.41
C ASN A 19 14.14 -5.81 7.11
N PRO A 20 14.29 -7.11 7.44
CA PRO A 20 13.24 -7.92 8.06
C PRO A 20 12.83 -7.44 9.46
N GLU A 21 13.73 -6.81 10.20
CA GLU A 21 13.47 -6.29 11.56
C GLU A 21 12.55 -5.05 11.54
N ASN A 22 12.52 -4.32 10.42
CA ASN A 22 11.68 -3.13 10.28
C ASN A 22 10.25 -3.51 9.90
N ARG A 23 9.36 -3.59 10.90
CA ARG A 23 7.93 -3.93 10.70
C ARG A 23 7.07 -2.73 10.33
N HIS A 24 7.49 -1.52 10.70
CA HIS A 24 6.76 -0.28 10.44
C HIS A 24 7.69 0.76 9.82
N ILE A 25 7.36 1.24 8.62
CA ILE A 25 8.21 2.16 7.84
C ILE A 25 7.40 3.40 7.47
N MET A 26 7.90 4.57 7.85
CA MET A 26 7.26 5.86 7.60
C MET A 26 8.09 6.73 6.66
N ALA A 27 7.47 7.23 5.60
CA ALA A 27 8.05 8.23 4.71
C ALA A 27 7.50 9.61 5.06
N TYR A 28 8.35 10.47 5.62
CA TYR A 28 8.04 11.86 5.94
C TYR A 28 8.69 12.80 4.92
N GLY A 29 7.92 13.76 4.38
CA GLY A 29 8.48 14.78 3.49
C GLY A 29 7.41 15.59 2.75
N GLY A 30 7.80 16.64 2.05
CA GLY A 30 6.86 17.55 1.38
C GLY A 30 6.00 16.90 0.29
N ALA A 31 4.96 17.62 -0.16
CA ALA A 31 4.15 17.19 -1.30
C ALA A 31 5.03 16.99 -2.56
N ARG A 32 4.63 16.06 -3.44
CA ARG A 32 5.32 15.74 -4.71
C ARG A 32 6.76 15.21 -4.59
N SER A 33 7.21 14.82 -3.40
CA SER A 33 8.54 14.22 -3.20
C SER A 33 8.65 12.73 -3.62
N GLY A 34 7.63 12.17 -4.27
CA GLY A 34 7.66 10.79 -4.80
C GLY A 34 7.49 9.66 -3.78
N LYS A 35 7.11 9.97 -2.52
CA LYS A 35 6.93 8.98 -1.43
C LYS A 35 5.88 7.93 -1.78
N THR A 36 4.69 8.40 -2.14
CA THR A 36 3.54 7.54 -2.43
C THR A 36 3.83 6.61 -3.60
N PHE A 37 4.48 7.11 -4.65
CA PHE A 37 4.90 6.29 -5.79
C PHE A 37 5.87 5.18 -5.35
N ALA A 38 6.89 5.51 -4.55
CA ALA A 38 7.85 4.52 -4.03
C ALA A 38 7.19 3.46 -3.14
N LEU A 39 6.25 3.86 -2.26
CA LEU A 39 5.51 2.95 -1.38
C LEU A 39 4.59 2.01 -2.18
N VAL A 40 3.86 2.54 -3.17
CA VAL A 40 3.02 1.73 -4.05
C VAL A 40 3.87 0.79 -4.93
N TYR A 41 5.03 1.26 -5.41
CA TYR A 41 6.00 0.43 -6.12
C TYR A 41 6.47 -0.76 -5.27
N ALA A 42 6.82 -0.51 -4.01
CA ALA A 42 7.21 -1.58 -3.09
C ALA A 42 6.07 -2.57 -2.81
N ILE A 43 4.81 -2.12 -2.80
CA ILE A 43 3.65 -3.02 -2.66
C ILE A 43 3.48 -3.92 -3.88
N VAL A 44 3.60 -3.37 -5.10
CA VAL A 44 3.52 -4.17 -6.33
C VAL A 44 4.68 -5.17 -6.41
N ASP A 45 5.90 -4.75 -6.05
CA ASP A 45 7.06 -5.64 -5.95
C ASP A 45 6.79 -6.81 -4.97
N ARG A 46 6.26 -6.51 -3.79
CA ARG A 46 5.92 -7.52 -2.78
C ARG A 46 4.82 -8.46 -3.26
N ALA A 47 3.79 -7.94 -3.93
CA ALA A 47 2.72 -8.73 -4.51
C ALA A 47 3.22 -9.67 -5.61
N HIS A 48 4.25 -9.26 -6.36
CA HIS A 48 4.90 -10.11 -7.35
C HIS A 48 5.74 -11.22 -6.70
N LYS A 49 6.57 -10.85 -5.70
CA LYS A 49 7.53 -11.74 -5.03
C LYS A 49 6.90 -12.77 -4.10
N HIS A 50 5.71 -12.49 -3.55
CA HIS A 50 5.04 -13.36 -2.58
C HIS A 50 3.67 -13.81 -3.13
N PRO A 51 3.59 -14.88 -3.92
CA PRO A 51 2.33 -15.41 -4.45
C PRO A 51 1.26 -15.61 -3.36
N GLY A 52 0.02 -15.20 -3.65
CA GLY A 52 -1.09 -15.30 -2.70
C GLY A 52 -1.11 -14.24 -1.58
N SER A 53 -0.17 -13.29 -1.56
CA SER A 53 -0.18 -12.20 -0.59
C SER A 53 -1.28 -11.18 -0.86
N ARG A 54 -1.81 -10.59 0.20
CA ARG A 54 -2.79 -9.51 0.14
C ARG A 54 -2.20 -8.22 0.69
N HIS A 55 -2.43 -7.13 0.00
CA HIS A 55 -1.96 -5.80 0.35
C HIS A 55 -3.11 -4.81 0.36
N LEU A 56 -3.10 -3.87 1.31
CA LEU A 56 -4.07 -2.79 1.42
C LEU A 56 -3.38 -1.45 1.27
N ILE A 57 -3.97 -0.55 0.49
CA ILE A 57 -3.64 0.87 0.45
C ILE A 57 -4.88 1.63 0.93
N ALA A 58 -4.79 2.24 2.10
CA ALA A 58 -5.90 2.92 2.76
C ALA A 58 -5.66 4.43 2.81
N ARG A 59 -6.69 5.22 2.53
CA ARG A 59 -6.77 6.65 2.89
C ARG A 59 -7.94 6.88 3.84
N LEU A 60 -7.98 8.06 4.49
CA LEU A 60 -9.13 8.42 5.30
C LEU A 60 -10.42 8.35 4.47
N ARG A 61 -10.50 9.09 3.35
CA ARG A 61 -11.67 9.09 2.48
C ARG A 61 -11.47 8.20 1.26
N PHE A 62 -12.45 7.36 0.97
CA PHE A 62 -12.40 6.49 -0.20
C PHE A 62 -12.25 7.26 -1.51
N ASN A 63 -12.98 8.38 -1.67
CA ASN A 63 -12.90 9.18 -2.90
C ASN A 63 -11.48 9.71 -3.17
N HIS A 64 -10.72 10.04 -2.13
CA HIS A 64 -9.33 10.44 -2.27
C HIS A 64 -8.44 9.23 -2.64
N ALA A 65 -8.68 8.06 -2.05
CA ALA A 65 -7.96 6.83 -2.40
C ALA A 65 -8.20 6.48 -3.88
N LYS A 66 -9.47 6.54 -4.32
CA LYS A 66 -9.87 6.30 -5.70
C LYS A 66 -9.18 7.25 -6.67
N ALA A 67 -9.25 8.56 -6.43
CA ALA A 67 -8.69 9.54 -7.34
C ALA A 67 -7.15 9.48 -7.44
N SER A 68 -6.46 9.39 -6.30
CA SER A 68 -5.00 9.54 -6.24
C SER A 68 -4.21 8.23 -6.36
N ILE A 69 -4.80 7.11 -5.92
CA ILE A 69 -4.15 5.81 -5.90
C ILE A 69 -4.74 4.95 -7.01
N TRP A 70 -6.03 4.63 -6.95
CA TRP A 70 -6.67 3.69 -7.87
C TRP A 70 -6.60 4.13 -9.33
N LEU A 71 -6.96 5.39 -9.59
CA LEU A 71 -7.02 5.93 -10.94
C LEU A 71 -5.69 6.54 -11.43
N ASP A 72 -4.71 6.75 -10.54
CA ASP A 72 -3.49 7.48 -10.87
C ASP A 72 -2.19 6.72 -10.52
N THR A 73 -1.83 6.66 -9.23
CA THR A 73 -0.52 6.12 -8.82
C THR A 73 -0.36 4.63 -9.12
N LEU A 74 -1.38 3.81 -8.79
CA LEU A 74 -1.30 2.36 -8.93
C LEU A 74 -1.20 1.92 -10.41
N PRO A 75 -2.01 2.44 -11.36
CA PRO A 75 -1.84 2.16 -12.78
C PRO A 75 -0.45 2.51 -13.33
N LYS A 76 0.10 3.68 -12.93
CA LYS A 76 1.45 4.10 -13.35
C LYS A 76 2.53 3.13 -12.88
N VAL A 77 2.44 2.66 -11.63
CA VAL A 77 3.38 1.66 -11.09
C VAL A 77 3.24 0.33 -11.84
N LEU A 78 2.01 -0.14 -12.09
CA LEU A 78 1.77 -1.42 -12.77
C LEU A 78 2.34 -1.45 -14.20
N GLN A 79 2.29 -0.32 -14.91
CA GLN A 79 2.91 -0.18 -16.23
C GLN A 79 4.42 -0.45 -16.21
N SER A 80 5.09 -0.18 -15.08
CA SER A 80 6.53 -0.44 -14.91
C SER A 80 6.86 -1.93 -14.74
N TYR A 81 5.90 -2.73 -14.26
CA TYR A 81 6.07 -4.15 -13.94
C TYR A 81 5.58 -5.11 -15.04
N GLN A 82 4.73 -4.65 -15.97
CA GLN A 82 4.13 -5.47 -17.04
C GLN A 82 3.48 -6.78 -16.55
N LEU A 83 2.97 -6.80 -15.31
CA LEU A 83 2.37 -7.99 -14.70
C LEU A 83 0.93 -8.19 -15.19
N LYS A 84 0.62 -9.43 -15.57
CA LYS A 84 -0.76 -9.82 -15.90
C LYS A 84 -1.63 -9.82 -14.65
N HIS A 85 -2.74 -9.09 -14.71
CA HIS A 85 -3.68 -8.94 -13.62
C HIS A 85 -5.11 -8.72 -14.13
N THR A 86 -6.08 -8.96 -13.27
CA THR A 86 -7.48 -8.59 -13.45
C THR A 86 -7.85 -7.51 -12.44
N THR A 87 -8.71 -6.59 -12.84
CA THR A 87 -9.16 -5.47 -12.02
C THR A 87 -10.63 -5.64 -11.68
N ASN A 88 -11.00 -5.43 -10.42
CA ASN A 88 -12.39 -5.33 -9.99
C ASN A 88 -12.69 -3.86 -9.64
N GLU A 89 -13.47 -3.19 -10.50
CA GLU A 89 -13.84 -1.78 -10.35
C GLU A 89 -14.93 -1.53 -9.32
N THR A 90 -15.67 -2.57 -8.90
CA THR A 90 -16.71 -2.45 -7.89
C THR A 90 -16.09 -2.42 -6.50
N ASP A 91 -15.22 -3.39 -6.21
CA ASP A 91 -14.56 -3.57 -4.92
C ASP A 91 -13.17 -2.92 -4.86
N HIS A 92 -12.70 -2.34 -5.96
CA HIS A 92 -11.43 -1.60 -6.09
C HIS A 92 -10.22 -2.42 -5.62
N TYR A 93 -10.05 -3.60 -6.21
CA TYR A 93 -8.84 -4.41 -6.04
C TYR A 93 -8.32 -4.99 -7.35
N ILE A 94 -7.03 -5.26 -7.35
CA ILE A 94 -6.31 -5.93 -8.44
C ILE A 94 -5.93 -7.32 -7.97
N LYS A 95 -6.11 -8.31 -8.83
CA LYS A 95 -5.68 -9.69 -8.61
C LYS A 95 -4.68 -10.11 -9.68
N PHE A 96 -3.51 -10.57 -9.25
CA PHE A 96 -2.47 -11.06 -10.15
C PHE A 96 -2.63 -12.55 -10.44
N THR A 97 -1.98 -13.01 -11.51
CA THR A 97 -1.98 -14.42 -11.91
C THR A 97 -1.34 -15.36 -10.89
N ASN A 98 -0.45 -14.86 -10.04
CA ASN A 98 0.13 -15.61 -8.91
C ASN A 98 -0.79 -15.66 -7.67
N GLY A 99 -2.02 -15.14 -7.79
CA GLY A 99 -3.01 -15.11 -6.72
C GLY A 99 -2.85 -13.97 -5.71
N SER A 100 -1.83 -13.12 -5.82
CA SER A 100 -1.71 -11.95 -4.93
C SER A 100 -2.74 -10.87 -5.28
N GLU A 101 -3.05 -10.03 -4.29
CA GLU A 101 -4.10 -9.02 -4.38
C GLU A 101 -3.64 -7.67 -3.80
N ILE A 102 -4.01 -6.57 -4.47
CA ILE A 102 -3.84 -5.21 -3.96
C ILE A 102 -5.21 -4.53 -3.88
N TRP A 103 -5.61 -4.16 -2.67
CA TRP A 103 -6.88 -3.51 -2.35
C TRP A 103 -6.67 -2.01 -2.11
N VAL A 104 -7.57 -1.17 -2.62
CA VAL A 104 -7.57 0.27 -2.37
C VAL A 104 -8.89 0.66 -1.70
N ASP A 105 -8.82 1.22 -0.50
CA ASP A 105 -10.03 1.47 0.29
C ASP A 105 -9.97 2.76 1.14
N GLY A 106 -11.13 3.18 1.62
CA GLY A 106 -11.33 4.31 2.53
C GLY A 106 -11.67 3.85 3.93
N LEU A 107 -11.27 4.65 4.93
CA LEU A 107 -11.52 4.38 6.35
C LEU A 107 -12.64 5.26 6.92
N ASP A 108 -13.45 5.88 6.06
CA ASP A 108 -14.49 6.85 6.41
C ASP A 108 -15.90 6.28 6.49
N ASP A 109 -16.06 5.00 6.16
CA ASP A 109 -17.34 4.30 6.14
C ASP A 109 -17.21 2.99 6.93
N LYS A 110 -18.19 2.72 7.79
CA LYS A 110 -18.15 1.57 8.69
C LYS A 110 -18.20 0.25 7.93
N ASP A 111 -19.04 0.14 6.92
CA ASP A 111 -19.19 -1.11 6.15
C ASP A 111 -17.90 -1.44 5.37
N ARG A 112 -17.22 -0.41 4.84
CA ARG A 112 -15.87 -0.57 4.27
C ARG A 112 -14.85 -1.03 5.31
N VAL A 113 -14.82 -0.40 6.48
CA VAL A 113 -13.91 -0.80 7.56
C VAL A 113 -14.18 -2.24 8.00
N ASP A 114 -15.43 -2.64 8.17
CA ASP A 114 -15.79 -4.01 8.56
C ASP A 114 -15.32 -5.04 7.52
N LYS A 115 -15.45 -4.71 6.22
CA LYS A 115 -14.88 -5.51 5.13
C LYS A 115 -13.35 -5.62 5.23
N ILE A 116 -12.64 -4.53 5.52
CA ILE A 116 -11.18 -4.55 5.73
C ILE A 116 -10.84 -5.46 6.92
N LEU A 117 -11.60 -5.39 8.01
CA LEU A 117 -11.36 -6.18 9.22
C LEU A 117 -11.66 -7.67 9.05
N GLY A 118 -12.48 -8.04 8.07
CA GLY A 118 -12.70 -9.43 7.66
C GLY A 118 -11.55 -10.07 6.88
N ARG A 119 -10.48 -9.32 6.59
CA ARG A 119 -9.32 -9.78 5.81
C ARG A 119 -8.03 -9.67 6.61
N GLU A 120 -7.07 -10.48 6.23
CA GLU A 120 -5.68 -10.38 6.66
C GLU A 120 -4.80 -9.91 5.51
N TYR A 121 -3.74 -9.17 5.84
CA TYR A 121 -2.83 -8.56 4.87
C TYR A 121 -1.35 -8.82 5.24
N CYS A 122 -0.52 -9.04 4.22
CA CYS A 122 0.94 -9.01 4.34
C CYS A 122 1.47 -7.57 4.33
N THR A 123 0.69 -6.60 3.84
CA THR A 123 1.08 -5.18 3.86
C THR A 123 -0.14 -4.29 3.96
N ILE A 124 -0.05 -3.26 4.79
CA ILE A 124 -1.03 -2.19 4.87
C ILE A 124 -0.28 -0.88 4.77
N PHE A 125 -0.65 -0.07 3.78
CA PHE A 125 -0.15 1.28 3.59
C PHE A 125 -1.23 2.29 3.98
N PHE A 126 -0.97 3.04 5.04
CA PHE A 126 -1.80 4.17 5.45
C PHE A 126 -1.26 5.45 4.79
N ASN A 127 -1.94 5.87 3.73
CA ASN A 127 -1.55 7.06 2.98
C ASN A 127 -2.15 8.33 3.61
N GLU A 128 -1.32 9.35 3.77
CA GLU A 128 -1.63 10.60 4.49
C GLU A 128 -2.16 10.31 5.90
N ILE A 129 -1.40 9.50 6.65
CA ILE A 129 -1.82 8.99 7.96
C ILE A 129 -2.18 10.10 8.97
N SER A 130 -1.62 11.30 8.83
CA SER A 130 -1.93 12.44 9.69
C SER A 130 -3.39 12.88 9.64
N GLN A 131 -4.15 12.48 8.63
CA GLN A 131 -5.59 12.74 8.53
C GLN A 131 -6.45 11.69 9.25
N MET A 132 -5.87 10.55 9.63
CA MET A 132 -6.63 9.41 10.14
C MET A 132 -6.74 9.43 11.67
N PRO A 133 -7.89 9.07 12.24
CA PRO A 133 -8.00 8.81 13.68
C PRO A 133 -7.08 7.66 14.10
N TYR A 134 -6.39 7.84 15.22
CA TYR A 134 -5.44 6.84 15.75
C TYR A 134 -6.09 5.49 16.01
N ASP A 135 -7.30 5.47 16.56
CA ASP A 135 -8.05 4.25 16.86
C ASP A 135 -8.38 3.45 15.59
N THR A 136 -8.70 4.15 14.50
CA THR A 136 -8.94 3.51 13.20
C THR A 136 -7.65 2.87 12.67
N VAL A 137 -6.53 3.59 12.74
CA VAL A 137 -5.22 3.06 12.31
C VAL A 137 -4.82 1.83 13.12
N THR A 138 -4.93 1.90 14.45
CA THR A 138 -4.55 0.79 15.33
C THR A 138 -5.43 -0.44 15.12
N THR A 139 -6.74 -0.24 14.93
CA THR A 139 -7.69 -1.31 14.63
C THR A 139 -7.36 -2.01 13.31
N VAL A 140 -7.20 -1.25 12.22
CA VAL A 140 -6.85 -1.81 10.89
C VAL A 140 -5.48 -2.47 10.92
N ARG A 141 -4.51 -1.91 11.66
CA ARG A 141 -3.16 -2.46 11.80
C ARG A 141 -3.16 -3.89 12.38
N THR A 142 -4.17 -4.27 13.17
CA THR A 142 -4.30 -5.65 13.67
C THR A 142 -4.46 -6.69 12.55
N ARG A 143 -4.85 -6.26 11.34
CA ARG A 143 -4.98 -7.12 10.17
C ARG A 143 -3.67 -7.40 9.43
N LEU A 144 -2.55 -6.83 9.89
CA LEU A 144 -1.19 -7.19 9.44
C LEU A 144 -0.77 -8.57 9.97
N SER A 145 -1.53 -9.61 9.66
CA SER A 145 -1.39 -10.96 10.22
C SER A 145 -1.26 -12.06 9.18
N GLN A 146 -1.41 -11.75 7.89
CA GLN A 146 -1.42 -12.79 6.85
C GLN A 146 -0.05 -13.48 6.76
N LYS A 147 -0.06 -14.81 6.84
CA LYS A 147 1.13 -15.65 6.70
C LYS A 147 1.24 -16.16 5.25
N VAL A 148 2.28 -15.75 4.55
CA VAL A 148 2.58 -16.20 3.17
C VAL A 148 4.07 -16.49 3.06
N GLY A 149 4.45 -17.77 3.11
CA GLY A 149 5.86 -18.18 3.04
C GLY A 149 6.74 -17.42 4.03
N ASP A 150 7.78 -16.78 3.52
CA ASP A 150 8.73 -15.93 4.23
C ASP A 150 8.33 -14.43 4.26
N CYS A 151 7.16 -14.07 3.74
CA CYS A 151 6.67 -12.70 3.68
C CYS A 151 6.35 -12.18 5.09
N ILE A 152 7.26 -11.37 5.64
CA ILE A 152 7.04 -10.69 6.92
C ILE A 152 6.00 -9.58 6.74
N PRO A 153 4.93 -9.53 7.57
CA PRO A 153 3.95 -8.46 7.53
C PRO A 153 4.56 -7.09 7.83
N LYS A 154 4.29 -6.10 6.98
CA LYS A 154 4.84 -4.73 7.09
C LYS A 154 3.76 -3.66 7.02
N GLY A 155 3.83 -2.69 7.93
CA GLY A 155 3.05 -1.46 7.88
C GLY A 155 3.84 -0.34 7.20
N TYR A 156 3.24 0.27 6.18
CA TYR A 156 3.77 1.42 5.47
C TYR A 156 2.95 2.65 5.79
N TYR A 157 3.62 3.80 5.87
CA TYR A 157 3.02 5.07 6.27
C TYR A 157 3.63 6.20 5.46
N ASP A 158 2.83 7.17 5.05
CA ASP A 158 3.35 8.47 4.64
C ASP A 158 2.53 9.62 5.24
N LEU A 159 3.23 10.74 5.48
CA LEU A 159 2.58 12.00 5.78
C LEU A 159 3.43 13.15 5.22
N ASN A 160 2.76 14.28 5.06
CA ASN A 160 3.41 15.55 4.74
C ASN A 160 3.61 16.35 6.04
N PRO A 161 4.57 17.29 6.08
CA PRO A 161 4.71 18.21 7.20
C PRO A 161 3.37 18.87 7.55
N LEU A 162 3.02 18.82 8.84
CA LEU A 162 1.94 19.64 9.39
C LEU A 162 2.55 21.02 9.67
N GLY A 163 1.86 22.07 9.20
CA GLY A 163 2.27 23.45 9.43
C GLY A 163 2.23 23.85 10.89
#